data_AF-A0A820QW99-F1
#
_entry.id   AF-A0A820QW99-F1
#
_cell.length_a   1.000
_cell.length_b   1.000
_cell.length_c   1.000
_cell.angle_alpha   90.00
_cell.angle_beta   90.00
_cell.angle_gamma   90.00
#
_symmetry.space_group_name_H-M   'P 1'
#
loop_
_entity.id
_entity.type
_entity.pdbx_description
1 polymer ?
#
loop_
_entity_poly.entity_id
_entity_poly.type
_entity_poly.pdbx_seq_one_letter_code
_entity_poly.pdbx_strand_id
1 'polypeptide(L)'
;PTDTMKNTVYYVAQRTSAKSIEDFGKDLVNYLIEHHSQISAATVDVESKEWSHIVTSNKVRHPTSFIQSSKELQLTTVKRARHGNFSIVSGLKDLKVMKTANTSFVNFYRDSLTTLADSTDRLFGTAVVAHWTYEDGSAVIDFDKTRQQIRSLMIDLFAEHESESVQHTMYDMGKLVLNNVKSISKIHFTMPNLHCLPVFFIVSVGNTLELSASA
;
A
#
# COMPACT_ATOMS: atom_id res chain seq x y z
N PRO A 1 -9.00 -21.26 23.57
CA PRO A 1 -8.10 -22.12 22.74
C PRO A 1 -7.87 -21.48 21.37
N THR A 2 -6.71 -21.66 20.74
CA THR A 2 -6.43 -21.08 19.41
C THR A 2 -7.32 -21.68 18.31
N ASP A 3 -7.70 -22.97 18.43
CA ASP A 3 -8.67 -23.58 17.52
C ASP A 3 -10.04 -22.89 17.57
N THR A 4 -10.50 -22.51 18.77
CA THR A 4 -11.73 -21.73 18.95
C THR A 4 -11.65 -20.39 18.23
N MET A 5 -10.50 -19.70 18.28
CA MET A 5 -10.31 -18.42 17.58
C MET A 5 -10.48 -18.59 16.06
N LYS A 6 -9.90 -19.64 15.47
CA LYS A 6 -10.07 -19.98 14.06
C LYS A 6 -11.55 -20.25 13.72
N ASN A 7 -12.23 -21.05 14.53
CA ASN A 7 -13.65 -21.36 14.33
C ASN A 7 -14.54 -20.11 14.47
N THR A 8 -14.20 -19.19 15.37
CA THR A 8 -14.87 -17.91 15.53
C THR A 8 -14.78 -17.06 14.26
N VAL A 9 -13.61 -16.99 13.60
CA VAL A 9 -13.45 -16.27 12.32
C VAL A 9 -14.43 -16.81 11.27
N TYR A 10 -14.51 -18.13 11.09
CA TYR A 10 -15.44 -18.75 10.14
C TYR A 10 -16.91 -18.52 10.52
N TYR A 11 -17.22 -18.63 11.82
CA TYR A 11 -18.57 -18.42 12.33
C TYR A 11 -19.08 -17.00 12.06
N VAL A 12 -18.24 -15.99 12.31
CA VAL A 12 -18.55 -14.58 12.06
C VAL A 12 -18.61 -14.30 10.56
N ALA A 13 -17.68 -14.82 9.76
CA ALA A 13 -17.68 -14.66 8.31
C ALA A 13 -18.94 -15.22 7.63
N GLN A 14 -19.54 -16.28 8.18
CA GLN A 14 -20.80 -16.82 7.67
C GLN A 14 -22.02 -15.92 7.96
N ARG A 15 -21.95 -15.04 8.96
CA ARG A 15 -23.10 -14.29 9.51
C ARG A 15 -23.02 -12.78 9.34
N THR A 16 -21.83 -12.27 9.05
CA THR A 16 -21.58 -10.85 8.84
C THR A 16 -22.35 -10.33 7.62
N SER A 17 -22.76 -9.06 7.68
CA SER A 17 -23.25 -8.29 6.53
C SER A 17 -22.20 -7.27 6.03
N ALA A 18 -20.97 -7.39 6.52
CA ALA A 18 -19.86 -6.53 6.17
C ALA A 18 -19.64 -6.51 4.65
N LYS A 19 -19.47 -5.29 4.13
CA LYS A 19 -19.15 -5.06 2.71
C LYS A 19 -17.67 -4.78 2.49
N SER A 20 -16.95 -4.44 3.56
CA SER A 20 -15.53 -4.12 3.58
C SER A 20 -14.79 -4.97 4.61
N ILE A 21 -13.47 -5.07 4.47
CA ILE A 21 -12.62 -5.77 5.44
C ILE A 21 -12.61 -5.07 6.80
N GLU A 22 -12.78 -3.75 6.83
CA GLU A 22 -12.89 -2.95 8.04
C GLU A 22 -14.15 -3.30 8.82
N ASP A 23 -15.30 -3.40 8.14
CA ASP A 23 -16.56 -3.76 8.79
C ASP A 23 -16.52 -5.21 9.29
N PHE A 24 -15.89 -6.12 8.54
CA PHE A 24 -15.66 -7.48 9.02
C PHE A 24 -14.77 -7.50 10.27
N GLY A 25 -13.71 -6.67 10.28
CA GLY A 25 -12.85 -6.49 11.44
C GLY A 25 -13.61 -5.97 12.66
N LYS A 26 -14.53 -5.02 12.48
CA LYS A 26 -15.42 -4.54 13.56
C LYS A 26 -16.31 -5.65 14.10
N ASP A 27 -16.96 -6.42 13.24
CA ASP A 27 -17.84 -7.52 13.63
C ASP A 27 -17.08 -8.57 14.45
N LEU A 28 -15.87 -8.93 14.01
CA LEU A 28 -15.04 -9.91 14.71
C LEU A 28 -14.54 -9.39 16.06
N VAL A 29 -14.11 -8.13 16.13
CA VAL A 29 -13.71 -7.47 17.39
C VAL A 29 -14.87 -7.42 18.38
N ASN A 30 -16.07 -7.03 17.93
CA ASN A 30 -17.27 -7.01 18.76
C ASN A 30 -17.63 -8.39 19.27
N TYR A 31 -17.65 -9.38 18.38
CA TYR A 31 -17.95 -10.76 18.75
C TYR A 31 -17.05 -11.24 19.89
N LEU A 32 -15.74 -11.04 19.76
CA LEU A 32 -14.76 -11.46 20.77
C LEU A 32 -15.02 -10.80 22.12
N ILE A 33 -15.20 -9.48 22.14
CA ILE A 33 -15.40 -8.71 23.38
C ILE A 33 -16.74 -9.07 24.03
N GLU A 34 -17.83 -9.09 23.27
CA GLU A 34 -19.18 -9.26 23.82
C GLU A 34 -19.43 -10.68 24.34
N HIS A 35 -18.82 -11.70 23.73
CA HIS A 35 -19.05 -13.10 24.10
C HIS A 35 -18.08 -13.64 25.17
N HIS A 36 -17.07 -12.85 25.57
CA HIS A 36 -16.05 -13.29 26.53
C HIS A 36 -15.72 -12.18 27.53
N SER A 37 -16.36 -12.19 28.71
CA SER A 37 -16.26 -11.11 29.71
C SER A 37 -14.84 -10.79 30.17
N GLN A 38 -13.93 -11.76 30.14
CA GLN A 38 -12.52 -11.60 30.51
C GLN A 38 -11.68 -10.79 29.52
N ILE A 39 -12.16 -10.56 28.29
CA ILE A 39 -11.40 -9.83 27.27
C ILE A 39 -11.52 -8.32 27.51
N SER A 40 -10.43 -7.62 27.79
CA SER A 40 -10.45 -6.16 28.00
C SER A 40 -10.37 -5.36 26.69
N ALA A 41 -9.72 -5.92 25.67
CA ALA A 41 -9.59 -5.34 24.34
C ALA A 41 -9.34 -6.43 23.29
N ALA A 42 -9.67 -6.14 22.03
CA ALA A 42 -9.34 -6.99 20.90
C ALA A 42 -8.71 -6.18 19.76
N THR A 43 -7.85 -6.85 19.01
CA THR A 43 -7.24 -6.35 17.77
C THR A 43 -7.43 -7.43 16.71
N VAL A 44 -7.89 -7.02 15.53
CA VAL A 44 -8.04 -7.88 14.35
C VAL A 44 -7.30 -7.24 13.19
N ASP A 45 -6.38 -8.00 12.62
CA ASP A 45 -5.68 -7.64 11.39
C ASP A 45 -6.23 -8.50 10.25
N VAL A 46 -6.60 -7.86 9.14
CA VAL A 46 -7.14 -8.51 7.94
C VAL A 46 -6.34 -8.08 6.72
N GLU A 47 -5.93 -9.06 5.92
CA GLU A 47 -5.35 -8.84 4.60
C GLU A 47 -6.29 -9.41 3.54
N SER A 48 -6.53 -8.64 2.49
CA SER A 48 -7.38 -9.05 1.38
C SER A 48 -6.65 -8.99 0.04
N LYS A 49 -6.91 -10.01 -0.78
CA LYS A 49 -6.48 -10.10 -2.17
C LYS A 49 -7.64 -9.65 -3.05
N GLU A 50 -7.37 -8.72 -3.94
CA GLU A 50 -8.36 -8.29 -4.92
C GLU A 50 -8.58 -9.38 -5.98
N TRP A 51 -9.83 -9.80 -6.16
CA TRP A 51 -10.25 -10.68 -7.24
C TRP A 51 -11.24 -9.93 -8.12
N SER A 52 -10.86 -9.69 -9.37
CA SER A 52 -11.76 -9.08 -10.35
C SER A 52 -12.36 -10.14 -11.24
N HIS A 53 -13.60 -9.92 -11.68
CA HIS A 53 -14.20 -10.81 -12.67
C HIS A 53 -13.45 -10.70 -14.00
N ILE A 54 -13.24 -11.83 -14.66
CA ILE A 54 -12.65 -11.86 -16.00
C ILE A 54 -13.61 -11.17 -16.98
N VAL A 55 -13.08 -10.20 -17.73
CA VAL A 55 -13.77 -9.59 -18.87
C VAL A 55 -13.32 -10.30 -20.14
N THR A 56 -14.24 -10.97 -20.83
CA THR A 56 -13.94 -11.73 -22.06
C THR A 56 -13.74 -10.79 -23.26
N SER A 57 -13.24 -11.33 -24.38
CA SER A 57 -12.95 -10.57 -25.61
C SER A 57 -14.15 -9.78 -26.16
N ASN A 58 -15.37 -10.22 -25.88
CA ASN A 58 -16.63 -9.54 -26.19
C ASN A 58 -17.01 -8.42 -25.18
N LYS A 59 -16.12 -8.05 -24.26
CA LYS A 59 -16.32 -7.05 -23.19
C LYS A 59 -17.42 -7.40 -22.17
N VAL A 60 -17.73 -8.69 -22.00
CA VAL A 60 -18.71 -9.18 -21.00
C VAL A 60 -17.99 -9.65 -19.74
N ARG A 61 -18.50 -9.26 -18.56
CA ARG A 61 -18.05 -9.73 -17.24
C ARG A 61 -18.51 -11.18 -17.04
N HIS A 62 -17.58 -12.12 -16.87
CA HIS A 62 -17.94 -13.51 -16.60
C HIS A 62 -18.53 -13.65 -15.20
N PRO A 63 -19.66 -14.35 -14.99
CA PRO A 63 -20.36 -14.36 -13.70
C PRO A 63 -19.61 -15.10 -12.59
N THR A 64 -18.79 -16.10 -12.93
CA THR A 64 -18.18 -17.02 -11.96
C THR A 64 -16.67 -17.21 -12.12
N SER A 65 -16.02 -16.42 -12.99
CA SER A 65 -14.58 -16.55 -13.25
C SER A 65 -13.88 -15.26 -12.88
N PHE A 66 -12.78 -15.41 -12.13
CA PHE A 66 -12.06 -14.31 -11.51
C PHE A 66 -10.56 -14.40 -11.82
N ILE A 67 -9.90 -13.25 -11.84
CA ILE A 67 -8.45 -13.13 -11.99
C ILE A 67 -7.88 -12.31 -10.84
N GLN A 68 -6.71 -12.72 -10.38
CA GLN A 68 -5.88 -11.94 -9.47
C GLN A 68 -4.74 -11.32 -10.29
N SER A 69 -4.94 -10.07 -10.74
CA SER A 69 -4.00 -9.40 -11.67
C SER A 69 -2.78 -8.78 -10.99
N SER A 70 -2.83 -8.59 -9.67
CA SER A 70 -1.77 -7.95 -8.89
C SER A 70 -1.44 -8.75 -7.62
N LYS A 71 -0.22 -8.57 -7.13
CA LYS A 71 0.18 -9.02 -5.78
C LYS A 71 -0.18 -7.99 -4.69
N GLU A 72 -0.69 -6.82 -5.08
CA GLU A 72 -1.16 -5.79 -4.17
C GLU A 72 -2.22 -6.35 -3.20
N LEU A 73 -2.07 -6.01 -1.92
CA LEU A 73 -2.96 -6.44 -0.85
C LEU A 73 -3.58 -5.21 -0.19
N GLN A 74 -4.86 -5.32 0.12
CA GLN A 74 -5.56 -4.38 0.99
C GLN A 74 -5.40 -4.82 2.43
N LEU A 75 -5.21 -3.88 3.35
CA LEU A 75 -4.94 -4.14 4.75
C LEU A 75 -5.96 -3.40 5.61
N THR A 76 -6.33 -4.00 6.74
CA THR A 76 -6.93 -3.26 7.85
C THR A 76 -6.52 -3.83 9.20
N THR A 77 -6.41 -2.95 10.18
CA THR A 77 -6.24 -3.25 11.59
C THR A 77 -7.37 -2.55 12.34
N VAL A 78 -8.24 -3.34 12.98
CA VAL A 78 -9.36 -2.85 13.78
C VAL A 78 -9.10 -3.18 15.24
N LYS A 79 -9.14 -2.16 16.10
CA LYS A 79 -8.90 -2.27 17.54
C LYS A 79 -10.06 -1.69 18.33
N ARG A 80 -10.42 -2.30 19.45
CA ARG A 80 -11.41 -1.76 20.39
C ARG A 80 -11.15 -2.28 21.81
N ALA A 81 -11.28 -1.41 22.80
CA ALA A 81 -11.39 -1.81 24.21
C ALA A 81 -12.87 -2.04 24.57
N ARG A 82 -13.19 -2.86 25.59
CA ARG A 82 -14.57 -3.29 25.92
C ARG A 82 -15.61 -2.16 25.97
N HIS A 83 -15.21 -0.97 26.41
CA HIS A 83 -16.07 0.22 26.48
C HIS A 83 -15.49 1.41 25.69
N GLY A 84 -14.54 1.15 24.80
CA GLY A 84 -13.89 2.16 23.96
C GLY A 84 -14.50 2.25 22.56
N ASN A 85 -14.09 3.30 21.85
CA ASN A 85 -14.34 3.46 20.43
C ASN A 85 -13.47 2.52 19.60
N PHE A 86 -13.83 2.35 18.34
CA PHE A 86 -12.99 1.66 17.37
C PHE A 86 -11.83 2.56 16.93
N SER A 87 -10.63 2.00 16.93
CA SER A 87 -9.47 2.54 16.22
C SER A 87 -9.28 1.72 14.95
N ILE A 88 -9.36 2.35 13.79
CA ILE A 88 -9.28 1.68 12.48
C ILE A 88 -8.11 2.25 11.70
N VAL A 89 -7.24 1.36 11.23
CA VAL A 89 -6.15 1.70 10.31
C VAL A 89 -6.34 0.84 9.07
N SER A 90 -6.53 1.45 7.91
CA SER A 90 -6.48 0.73 6.63
C SER A 90 -5.11 0.89 6.00
N GLY A 91 -4.84 0.10 4.97
CA GLY A 91 -3.61 0.23 4.21
C GLY A 91 -3.63 -0.52 2.90
N LEU A 92 -2.51 -0.42 2.20
CA LEU A 92 -2.15 -1.31 1.11
C LEU A 92 -0.68 -1.69 1.22
N LYS A 93 -0.33 -2.85 0.65
CA LYS A 93 1.06 -3.28 0.48
C LYS A 93 1.24 -3.95 -0.87
N ASP A 94 2.50 -4.10 -1.28
CA ASP A 94 2.89 -4.71 -2.55
C ASP A 94 2.36 -3.98 -3.81
N LEU A 95 2.04 -2.68 -3.69
CA LEU A 95 1.78 -1.81 -4.84
C LEU A 95 3.12 -1.48 -5.51
N LYS A 96 3.44 -2.22 -6.58
CA LYS A 96 4.67 -2.01 -7.35
C LYS A 96 4.46 -0.97 -8.45
N VAL A 97 5.25 0.09 -8.40
CA VAL A 97 5.26 1.15 -9.40
C VAL A 97 6.70 1.46 -9.82
N MET A 98 6.88 1.88 -11.06
CA MET A 98 8.16 2.27 -11.60
C MET A 98 7.98 3.44 -12.55
N LYS A 99 8.87 4.42 -12.46
CA LYS A 99 9.05 5.42 -13.50
C LYS A 99 10.47 5.36 -14.05
N THR A 100 10.59 5.59 -15.35
CA THR A 100 11.84 5.36 -16.09
C THR A 100 12.64 6.62 -16.35
N ALA A 101 12.08 7.79 -16.02
CA ALA A 101 12.69 9.10 -16.18
C ALA A 101 12.10 10.07 -15.13
N ASN A 102 12.54 11.32 -15.14
CA ASN A 102 12.08 12.40 -14.25
C ASN A 102 12.26 12.04 -12.78
N THR A 103 13.38 11.39 -12.47
CA THR A 103 13.81 11.16 -11.09
C THR A 103 15.29 11.47 -10.98
N SER A 104 15.65 12.38 -10.10
CA SER A 104 17.02 12.74 -9.79
C SER A 104 17.39 12.31 -8.38
N PHE A 105 18.69 12.26 -8.12
CA PHE A 105 19.27 12.20 -6.78
C PHE A 105 20.63 12.85 -6.85
N VAL A 106 20.66 14.12 -6.45
CA VAL A 106 21.82 15.01 -6.56
C VAL A 106 22.04 15.78 -5.26
N ASN A 107 23.20 16.41 -5.10
CA ASN A 107 23.49 17.33 -3.97
C ASN A 107 23.33 16.70 -2.57
N PHE A 108 23.48 15.39 -2.44
CA PHE A 108 23.51 14.73 -1.13
C PHE A 108 24.85 14.94 -0.41
N TYR A 109 24.81 14.81 0.91
CA TYR A 109 26.02 14.87 1.74
C TYR A 109 27.01 13.78 1.33
N ARG A 110 28.29 14.15 1.19
CA ARG A 110 29.37 13.24 0.82
C ARG A 110 30.40 13.16 1.93
N ASP A 111 30.82 11.93 2.22
CA ASP A 111 31.92 11.63 3.11
C ASP A 111 32.99 10.76 2.42
N SER A 112 33.97 10.28 3.18
CA SER A 112 35.05 9.43 2.68
C SER A 112 34.61 8.06 2.15
N LEU A 113 33.38 7.64 2.41
CA LEU A 113 32.82 6.36 1.96
C LEU A 113 31.84 6.53 0.79
N THR A 114 31.56 7.76 0.37
CA THR A 114 30.56 8.05 -0.64
C THR A 114 31.12 7.85 -2.05
N THR A 115 30.75 6.74 -2.69
CA THR A 115 31.10 6.44 -4.10
C THR A 115 29.98 6.75 -5.09
N LEU A 116 28.79 7.04 -4.57
CA LEU A 116 27.61 7.31 -5.40
C LEU A 116 27.81 8.62 -6.17
N ALA A 117 27.67 8.55 -7.49
CA ALA A 117 27.64 9.72 -8.35
C ALA A 117 26.28 10.42 -8.27
N ASP A 118 26.27 11.73 -8.55
CA ASP A 118 25.02 12.44 -8.82
C ASP A 118 24.34 11.84 -10.04
N SER A 119 23.01 11.76 -9.99
CA SER A 119 22.19 11.30 -11.10
C SER A 119 21.07 12.31 -11.32
N THR A 120 21.13 13.02 -12.44
CA THR A 120 20.10 13.99 -12.84
C THR A 120 18.88 13.31 -13.44
N ASP A 121 19.02 12.07 -13.91
CA ASP A 121 17.92 11.20 -14.30
C ASP A 121 18.26 9.73 -14.01
N ARG A 122 17.29 8.98 -13.44
CA ARG A 122 17.41 7.55 -13.12
C ARG A 122 16.05 6.86 -13.05
N LEU A 123 16.09 5.54 -13.15
CA LEU A 123 14.98 4.67 -12.80
C LEU A 123 14.61 4.83 -11.32
N PHE A 124 13.32 4.87 -11.03
CA PHE A 124 12.78 4.80 -9.69
C PHE A 124 11.67 3.76 -9.63
N GLY A 125 11.99 2.60 -9.05
CA GLY A 125 11.04 1.55 -8.72
C GLY A 125 10.80 1.50 -7.21
N THR A 126 9.58 1.20 -6.80
CA THR A 126 9.24 0.97 -5.40
C THR A 126 8.12 -0.05 -5.24
N ALA A 127 8.07 -0.71 -4.09
CA ALA A 127 6.94 -1.51 -3.65
C ALA A 127 6.28 -0.80 -2.45
N VAL A 128 5.29 0.05 -2.74
CA VAL A 128 4.68 0.93 -1.76
C VAL A 128 3.92 0.12 -0.71
N VAL A 129 4.20 0.43 0.55
CA VAL A 129 3.36 0.09 1.71
C VAL A 129 2.83 1.40 2.27
N ALA A 130 1.52 1.49 2.44
CA ALA A 130 0.85 2.67 2.98
C ALA A 130 -0.15 2.25 4.06
N HIS A 131 -0.19 2.98 5.17
CA HIS A 131 -1.18 2.83 6.23
C HIS A 131 -1.79 4.18 6.56
N TRP A 132 -3.10 4.26 6.70
CA TRP A 132 -3.80 5.47 7.11
C TRP A 132 -4.77 5.20 8.25
N THR A 133 -4.83 6.15 9.19
CA THR A 133 -5.68 6.10 10.38
C THR A 133 -6.91 6.96 10.13
N TYR A 134 -8.11 6.42 10.37
CA TYR A 134 -9.34 7.20 10.29
C TYR A 134 -9.52 8.09 11.53
N GLU A 135 -10.21 9.22 11.35
CA GLU A 135 -10.61 10.11 12.45
C GLU A 135 -11.70 9.47 13.31
N ASP A 136 -11.59 9.65 14.63
CA ASP A 136 -12.62 9.21 15.57
C ASP A 136 -13.93 9.99 15.35
N GLY A 137 -15.06 9.28 15.29
CA GLY A 137 -16.37 9.91 15.16
C GLY A 137 -16.72 10.43 13.77
N SER A 138 -15.96 10.08 12.73
CA SER A 138 -16.36 10.35 11.36
C SER A 138 -17.72 9.69 11.05
N ALA A 139 -18.55 10.37 10.25
CA ALA A 139 -19.77 9.82 9.67
C ALA A 139 -19.51 8.47 8.97
N VAL A 140 -20.58 7.74 8.61
CA VAL A 140 -20.50 6.46 7.89
C VAL A 140 -19.45 6.53 6.77
N ILE A 141 -18.33 5.84 6.96
CA ILE A 141 -17.21 5.82 6.01
C ILE A 141 -17.47 4.74 4.97
N ASP A 142 -17.38 5.11 3.69
CA ASP A 142 -17.23 4.15 2.61
C ASP A 142 -15.73 3.79 2.47
N PHE A 143 -15.33 2.69 3.11
CA PHE A 143 -13.93 2.27 3.17
C PHE A 143 -13.35 1.93 1.80
N ASP A 144 -14.16 1.30 0.93
CA ASP A 144 -13.71 0.90 -0.40
C ASP A 144 -13.49 2.11 -1.30
N LYS A 145 -14.43 3.05 -1.29
CA LYS A 145 -14.29 4.31 -2.02
C LYS A 145 -13.10 5.12 -1.51
N THR A 146 -12.92 5.20 -0.19
CA THR A 146 -11.81 5.93 0.41
C THR A 146 -10.47 5.30 0.03
N ARG A 147 -10.35 3.97 0.09
CA ARG A 147 -9.14 3.24 -0.33
C ARG A 147 -8.83 3.47 -1.81
N GLN A 148 -9.83 3.38 -2.68
CA GLN A 148 -9.68 3.65 -4.10
C GLN A 148 -9.20 5.08 -4.35
N GLN A 149 -9.79 6.07 -3.67
CA GLN A 149 -9.38 7.46 -3.80
C GLN A 149 -7.93 7.68 -3.35
N ILE A 150 -7.54 7.16 -2.19
CA ILE A 150 -6.16 7.27 -1.68
C ILE A 150 -5.19 6.60 -2.66
N ARG A 151 -5.52 5.40 -3.15
CA ARG A 151 -4.71 4.68 -4.13
C ARG A 151 -4.51 5.46 -5.42
N SER A 152 -5.58 6.06 -5.98
CA SER A 152 -5.48 6.87 -7.20
C SER A 152 -4.60 8.09 -6.98
N LEU A 153 -4.83 8.87 -5.92
CA LEU A 153 -4.00 10.05 -5.60
C LEU A 153 -2.50 9.71 -5.49
N MET A 154 -2.19 8.57 -4.89
CA MET A 154 -0.81 8.08 -4.76
C MET A 154 -0.17 7.72 -6.10
N ILE A 155 -0.91 7.02 -6.97
CA ILE A 155 -0.41 6.59 -8.29
C ILE A 155 -0.27 7.79 -9.22
N ASP A 156 -1.28 8.68 -9.25
CA ASP A 156 -1.29 9.87 -10.09
C ASP A 156 -0.10 10.78 -9.72
N LEU A 157 0.10 11.05 -8.43
CA LEU A 157 1.25 11.85 -8.01
C LEU A 157 2.58 11.15 -8.33
N PHE A 158 2.72 9.84 -8.08
CA PHE A 158 3.97 9.14 -8.43
C PHE A 158 4.30 9.25 -9.93
N ALA A 159 3.28 9.19 -10.80
CA ALA A 159 3.46 9.28 -12.24
C ALA A 159 3.86 10.68 -12.71
N GLU A 160 3.23 11.72 -12.16
CA GLU A 160 3.39 13.12 -12.61
C GLU A 160 4.52 13.88 -11.89
N HIS A 161 4.92 13.45 -10.68
CA HIS A 161 5.88 14.18 -9.84
C HIS A 161 7.31 14.09 -10.35
N GLU A 162 7.99 15.23 -10.55
CA GLU A 162 9.43 15.28 -10.77
C GLU A 162 10.16 15.01 -9.44
N SER A 163 10.68 13.79 -9.29
CA SER A 163 11.20 13.30 -8.02
C SER A 163 12.64 13.72 -7.81
N GLU A 164 12.93 14.48 -6.75
CA GLU A 164 14.30 14.81 -6.33
C GLU A 164 14.89 13.77 -5.36
N SER A 165 14.01 12.98 -4.74
CA SER A 165 14.34 11.89 -3.83
C SER A 165 13.07 11.07 -3.53
N VAL A 166 13.26 9.85 -3.03
CA VAL A 166 12.14 9.02 -2.54
C VAL A 166 11.37 9.75 -1.44
N GLN A 167 12.08 10.46 -0.56
CA GLN A 167 11.53 11.22 0.55
C GLN A 167 10.68 12.40 0.07
N HIS A 168 11.11 13.11 -0.96
CA HIS A 168 10.35 14.21 -1.57
C HIS A 168 9.02 13.68 -2.12
N THR A 169 9.06 12.64 -2.96
CA THR A 169 7.83 12.03 -3.50
C THR A 169 6.93 11.49 -2.39
N MET A 170 7.49 10.80 -1.40
CA MET A 170 6.72 10.28 -0.25
C MET A 170 6.01 11.38 0.54
N TYR A 171 6.69 12.50 0.78
CA TYR A 171 6.13 13.63 1.51
C TYR A 171 4.96 14.26 0.74
N ASP A 172 5.15 14.53 -0.55
CA ASP A 172 4.12 15.13 -1.39
C ASP A 172 2.91 14.22 -1.60
N MET A 173 3.12 12.89 -1.69
CA MET A 173 2.04 11.91 -1.70
C MET A 173 1.20 11.99 -0.43
N GLY A 174 1.86 12.00 0.74
CA GLY A 174 1.15 12.11 2.02
C GLY A 174 0.39 13.42 2.16
N LYS A 175 1.01 14.53 1.76
CA LYS A 175 0.39 15.86 1.78
C LYS A 175 -0.83 15.91 0.86
N LEU A 176 -0.73 15.40 -0.37
CA LEU A 176 -1.84 15.35 -1.32
C LEU A 176 -3.01 14.54 -0.75
N VAL A 177 -2.73 13.36 -0.19
CA VAL A 177 -3.75 12.47 0.36
C VAL A 177 -4.47 13.13 1.55
N LEU A 178 -3.75 13.67 2.54
CA LEU A 178 -4.34 14.33 3.71
C LEU A 178 -5.15 15.59 3.32
N ASN A 179 -4.76 16.27 2.24
CA ASN A 179 -5.52 17.42 1.74
C ASN A 179 -6.86 17.03 1.10
N ASN A 180 -6.94 15.87 0.45
CA ASN A 180 -8.11 15.44 -0.32
C ASN A 180 -9.02 14.45 0.41
N VAL A 181 -8.52 13.77 1.46
CA VAL A 181 -9.27 12.74 2.19
C VAL A 181 -9.42 13.15 3.65
N LYS A 182 -10.56 13.78 3.97
CA LYS A 182 -10.82 14.35 5.31
C LYS A 182 -11.22 13.33 6.37
N SER A 183 -11.48 12.09 5.97
CA SER A 183 -11.80 10.99 6.89
C SER A 183 -10.58 10.41 7.59
N ILE A 184 -9.36 10.80 7.22
CA ILE A 184 -8.12 10.27 7.80
C ILE A 184 -7.32 11.37 8.51
N SER A 185 -6.68 10.99 9.62
CA SER A 185 -5.88 11.87 10.47
C SER A 185 -4.39 11.80 10.15
N LYS A 186 -3.95 10.63 9.67
CA LYS A 186 -2.54 10.29 9.49
C LYS A 186 -2.39 9.30 8.35
N ILE A 187 -1.29 9.44 7.61
CA ILE A 187 -0.81 8.44 6.66
C ILE A 187 0.68 8.16 6.91
N HIS A 188 1.09 6.91 6.78
CA HIS A 188 2.45 6.43 6.91
C HIS A 188 2.84 5.63 5.67
N PHE A 189 4.08 5.81 5.23
CA PHE A 189 4.62 5.18 4.03
C PHE A 189 5.91 4.42 4.33
N THR A 190 6.08 3.29 3.67
CA THR A 190 7.36 2.63 3.45
C THR A 190 7.53 2.40 1.95
N MET A 191 8.59 2.96 1.37
CA MET A 191 8.87 2.93 -0.06
C MET A 191 10.32 2.48 -0.30
N PRO A 192 10.59 1.16 -0.33
CA PRO A 192 11.93 0.67 -0.62
C PRO A 192 12.33 1.06 -2.04
N ASN A 193 13.54 1.58 -2.22
CA ASN A 193 14.08 1.85 -3.55
C ASN A 193 14.51 0.54 -4.21
N LEU A 194 13.75 0.10 -5.22
CA LEU A 194 14.06 -1.08 -6.02
C LEU A 194 15.09 -0.67 -7.07
N HIS A 195 16.36 -0.93 -6.77
CA HIS A 195 17.47 -0.54 -7.64
C HIS A 195 17.49 -1.36 -8.95
N CYS A 196 17.42 -0.64 -10.07
CA CYS A 196 17.71 -1.15 -11.40
C CYS A 196 18.98 -0.42 -11.90
N LEU A 197 20.14 -1.05 -11.71
CA LEU A 197 21.42 -0.44 -12.05
C LEU A 197 21.75 -0.62 -13.55
N PRO A 198 22.31 0.40 -14.22
CA PRO A 198 22.80 0.24 -15.58
C PRO A 198 23.93 -0.79 -15.62
N VAL A 199 23.94 -1.60 -16.68
CA VAL A 199 25.02 -2.56 -16.94
C VAL A 199 26.02 -1.91 -17.87
N PHE A 200 27.26 -1.81 -17.41
CA PHE A 200 28.37 -1.38 -18.24
C PHE A 200 28.94 -2.59 -18.97
N PHE A 201 28.87 -2.60 -20.31
CA PHE A 201 29.50 -3.64 -21.10
C PHE A 201 30.92 -3.21 -21.44
N ILE A 202 31.89 -4.09 -21.15
CA ILE A 202 33.24 -3.94 -21.69
C ILE A 202 33.20 -4.49 -23.10
N VAL A 203 33.15 -3.60 -24.09
CA VAL A 203 33.26 -3.98 -25.50
C VAL A 203 34.69 -3.66 -25.95
N SER A 204 35.46 -4.69 -26.27
CA SER A 204 36.77 -4.51 -26.89
C SER A 204 36.57 -4.16 -28.36
N VAL A 205 36.76 -2.89 -28.73
CA VAL A 205 36.85 -2.47 -30.13
C VAL A 205 38.31 -2.09 -30.41
N GLY A 206 39.10 -3.06 -30.89
CA GLY A 206 40.55 -2.90 -31.09
C GLY A 206 41.37 -3.00 -29.79
N ASN A 207 42.60 -2.45 -29.80
CA ASN A 207 43.53 -2.45 -28.66
C ASN A 207 43.14 -1.48 -27.52
N THR A 208 41.92 -0.94 -27.53
CA THR A 208 41.44 0.04 -26.56
C THR A 208 40.16 -0.48 -25.92
N LEU A 209 40.12 -0.48 -24.59
CA LEU A 209 38.92 -0.81 -23.81
C LEU A 209 38.09 0.47 -23.66
N GLU A 210 36.89 0.50 -24.26
CA GLU A 210 35.90 1.56 -24.01
C GLU A 210 34.78 1.01 -23.13
N LEU A 211 34.38 1.79 -22.11
CA LEU A 211 33.20 1.54 -21.29
C LEU A 211 32.02 2.29 -21.92
N SER A 212 31.05 1.56 -22.48
CA SER A 212 29.79 2.14 -22.94
C SER A 212 28.63 1.71 -22.03
N ALA A 213 27.77 2.65 -21.68
CA ALA A 213 26.49 2.37 -21.03
C ALA A 213 25.47 2.06 -22.13
N SER A 214 24.75 0.94 -22.04
CA SER A 214 23.62 0.68 -22.94
C SER A 214 22.47 1.62 -22.59
N ALA A 215 21.94 2.33 -23.59
CA ALA A 215 20.76 3.19 -23.48
C ALA A 215 19.49 2.41 -23.09
#